data_AF-A0AA86NJ71-F1
#
_entry.id   AF-A0AA86NJ71-F1
#
_cell.length_a   1.000
_cell.length_b   1.000
_cell.length_c   1.000
_cell.angle_alpha   90.00
_cell.angle_beta   90.00
_cell.angle_gamma   90.00
#
_symmetry.space_group_name_H-M   'P 1'
#
loop_
_entity.id
_entity.type
_entity.pdbx_description
1 polymer ?
#
loop_
_entity_poly.entity_id
_entity_poly.type
_entity_poly.pdbx_seq_one_letter_code
_entity_poly.pdbx_strand_id
1 'polypeptide(L)'
;MPPKKPVVVAKAPAKAEKKTFKQIHAQLNPKELKQYNSLYSIIDNRKFDDMITICDQLLKTAPDHCELLAFKGFAVYYKENDDISHKNGLQLMKQAAQIADRQSHIPYQLYANVLKQLKEFKLALNQIQEILAIPNWQNSYTFNRDAAIVLFNLGEYKQSFEQFKLAHQTSDKENKEQMEAGMIMLGIMGSKKTQLVAKDQFDTYIAKQMKTRAHAMYVAEMNHKADEAYFVSKSELNQLTLYRAFFDTMHMEPAEQITYYETLLQDKNLLDKPYVHAQIVNLLIDTKSENAALLMSSLKYLLNDNPDDSELIVKAFTHLKSSTPVEELIALLPAHQMPIIRQQIIYTLTQSNMDELIKQYSALQNAACLSMLESFLGEAFNAKLVQEKATGLLQKLAAFKYSTQNLGNFEINIFFLNEQLTDEMNQLEQDLVKYDEVRTELNSVRKDDEKVKINLPDVPELKTNQKTLNEKRNIMIQEALALESIATDKKKIQLARLAMLLDPRDRFLNVTYARELAALGDIKKSMSVYQKFVARNNALLSMIDNQDEHRLRVRPPRNK
;
A
#
# COMPACT_ATOMS: atom_id res chain seq x y z
N MET A 1 84.90 59.41 8.09
CA MET A 1 83.68 58.59 8.29
C MET A 1 83.84 57.31 7.48
N PRO A 2 83.77 56.12 8.09
CA PRO A 2 83.91 54.87 7.33
C PRO A 2 82.62 54.58 6.53
N PRO A 3 82.71 53.93 5.36
CA PRO A 3 81.56 53.62 4.53
C PRO A 3 80.68 52.55 5.19
N LYS A 4 79.38 52.82 5.27
CA LYS A 4 78.37 51.88 5.76
C LYS A 4 78.37 50.63 4.88
N LYS A 5 78.64 49.47 5.49
CA LYS A 5 78.45 48.15 4.84
C LYS A 5 76.97 47.98 4.44
N PRO A 6 76.69 47.45 3.25
CA PRO A 6 75.32 47.16 2.83
C PRO A 6 74.72 46.07 3.74
N VAL A 7 73.55 46.37 4.30
CA VAL A 7 72.73 45.42 5.05
C VAL A 7 72.21 44.40 4.04
N VAL A 8 72.73 43.17 4.10
CA VAL A 8 72.20 42.02 3.37
C VAL A 8 70.86 41.68 4.01
N VAL A 9 69.77 42.15 3.40
CA VAL A 9 68.42 41.73 3.73
C VAL A 9 68.29 40.26 3.30
N ALA A 10 68.29 39.35 4.28
CA ALA A 10 68.01 37.95 4.04
C ALA A 10 66.62 37.82 3.38
N LYS A 11 66.57 37.22 2.18
CA LYS A 11 65.32 36.84 1.53
C LYS A 11 64.52 35.98 2.50
N ALA A 12 63.30 36.40 2.82
CA ALA A 12 62.35 35.60 3.57
C ALA A 12 62.21 34.21 2.91
N PRO A 13 62.15 33.11 3.69
CA PRO A 13 61.99 31.78 3.14
C PRO A 13 60.72 31.74 2.28
N ALA A 14 60.86 31.23 1.05
CA ALA A 14 59.74 31.04 0.14
C ALA A 14 58.66 30.23 0.87
N LYS A 15 57.45 30.79 1.02
CA LYS A 15 56.30 30.08 1.57
C LYS A 15 56.12 28.80 0.74
N ALA A 16 56.26 27.63 1.36
CA ALA A 16 55.99 26.37 0.71
C ALA A 16 54.59 26.41 0.09
N GLU A 17 54.50 26.08 -1.19
CA GLU A 17 53.25 26.12 -1.95
C GLU A 17 52.25 25.11 -1.33
N LYS A 18 51.11 25.62 -0.84
CA LYS A 18 50.09 24.80 -0.17
C LYS A 18 49.44 23.88 -1.22
N LYS A 19 49.64 22.56 -1.10
CA LYS A 19 49.00 21.57 -1.98
C LYS A 19 47.48 21.67 -1.87
N THR A 20 46.79 21.58 -3.00
CA THR A 20 45.33 21.50 -3.07
C THR A 20 44.83 20.12 -2.64
N PHE A 21 43.59 20.03 -2.19
CA PHE A 21 42.89 18.80 -1.85
C PHE A 21 42.93 17.79 -3.00
N LYS A 22 42.73 18.24 -4.25
CA LYS A 22 42.85 17.37 -5.43
C LYS A 22 44.26 16.77 -5.57
N GLN A 23 45.31 17.56 -5.31
CA GLN A 23 46.70 17.09 -5.35
C GLN A 23 47.04 16.16 -4.17
N ILE A 24 46.42 16.35 -3.01
CA ILE A 24 46.58 15.47 -1.85
C ILE A 24 45.82 14.16 -2.09
N HIS A 25 44.57 14.22 -2.55
CA HIS A 25 43.74 13.08 -2.87
C HIS A 25 44.32 12.20 -3.98
N ALA A 26 44.98 12.82 -4.98
CA ALA A 26 45.67 12.10 -6.05
C ALA A 26 46.90 11.29 -5.59
N GLN A 27 47.34 11.42 -4.33
CA GLN A 27 48.41 10.58 -3.77
C GLN A 27 47.92 9.15 -3.49
N LEU A 28 46.61 8.94 -3.40
CA LEU A 28 46.02 7.63 -3.15
C LEU A 28 46.01 6.78 -4.43
N ASN A 29 46.50 5.55 -4.33
CA ASN A 29 46.46 4.58 -5.42
C ASN A 29 45.03 3.98 -5.60
N PRO A 30 44.74 3.23 -6.68
CA PRO A 30 43.38 2.71 -6.93
C PRO A 30 42.81 1.81 -5.82
N LYS A 31 43.66 1.07 -5.08
CA LYS A 31 43.22 0.24 -3.95
C LYS A 31 42.88 1.12 -2.74
N GLU A 32 43.70 2.12 -2.47
CA GLU A 32 43.48 3.11 -1.41
C GLU A 32 42.23 3.96 -1.67
N LEU A 33 41.97 4.34 -2.92
CA LEU A 33 40.74 5.03 -3.31
C LEU A 33 39.48 4.19 -3.07
N LYS A 34 39.54 2.87 -3.32
CA LYS A 34 38.43 1.96 -2.97
C LYS A 34 38.20 1.92 -1.46
N GLN A 35 39.27 1.87 -0.67
CA GLN A 35 39.17 1.92 0.79
C GLN A 35 38.59 3.25 1.27
N TYR A 36 39.06 4.38 0.73
CA TYR A 36 38.51 5.70 1.01
C TYR A 36 37.01 5.77 0.67
N ASN A 37 36.59 5.32 -0.52
CA ASN A 37 35.16 5.30 -0.90
C ASN A 37 34.31 4.40 0.00
N SER A 38 34.89 3.36 0.60
CA SER A 38 34.16 2.51 1.56
C SER A 38 33.87 3.22 2.89
N LEU A 39 34.59 4.30 3.24
CA LEU A 39 34.39 5.03 4.49
C LEU A 39 32.96 5.59 4.64
N TYR A 40 32.32 5.99 3.53
CA TYR A 40 30.93 6.45 3.55
C TYR A 40 29.94 5.36 3.98
N SER A 41 30.14 4.11 3.53
CA SER A 41 29.30 3.00 3.98
C SER A 41 29.63 2.58 5.42
N ILE A 42 30.91 2.67 5.80
CA ILE A 42 31.38 2.31 7.15
C ILE A 42 30.82 3.28 8.21
N ILE A 43 30.73 4.59 7.90
CA ILE A 43 30.14 5.58 8.80
C ILE A 43 28.65 5.33 9.01
N ASP A 44 27.90 5.01 7.94
CA ASP A 44 26.47 4.73 8.01
C ASP A 44 26.18 3.46 8.84
N ASN A 45 27.05 2.46 8.73
CA ASN A 45 26.98 1.21 9.48
C ASN A 45 27.63 1.28 10.88
N ARG A 46 28.14 2.45 11.29
CA ARG A 46 28.78 2.71 12.60
C ARG A 46 29.93 1.74 12.95
N LYS A 47 30.67 1.27 11.96
CA LYS A 47 31.83 0.39 12.16
C LYS A 47 33.09 1.21 12.45
N PHE A 48 33.15 1.82 13.64
CA PHE A 48 34.19 2.83 13.96
C PHE A 48 35.61 2.27 14.02
N ASP A 49 35.81 1.02 14.48
CA ASP A 49 37.13 0.38 14.49
C ASP A 49 37.71 0.18 13.09
N ASP A 50 36.88 -0.29 12.16
CA ASP A 50 37.26 -0.45 10.75
C ASP A 50 37.62 0.91 10.14
N MET A 51 36.85 1.94 10.46
CA MET A 51 37.09 3.30 9.98
C MET A 51 38.44 3.85 10.44
N ILE A 52 38.75 3.71 11.74
CA ILE A 52 40.04 4.15 12.29
C ILE A 52 41.18 3.41 11.60
N THR A 53 41.06 2.09 11.46
CA THR A 53 42.08 1.24 10.82
C THR A 53 42.35 1.68 9.37
N ILE A 54 41.30 1.94 8.59
CA ILE A 54 41.45 2.41 7.21
C ILE A 54 42.05 3.81 7.18
N CYS A 55 41.55 4.74 7.99
CA CYS A 55 42.08 6.09 8.05
C CYS A 55 43.58 6.10 8.43
N ASP A 56 44.01 5.28 9.39
CA ASP A 56 45.41 5.17 9.80
C ASP A 56 46.31 4.61 8.70
N GLN A 57 45.79 3.71 7.86
CA GLN A 57 46.52 3.22 6.68
C GLN A 57 46.67 4.33 5.64
N LEU A 58 45.57 5.00 5.29
CA LEU A 58 45.54 6.00 4.23
C LEU A 58 46.28 7.30 4.60
N LEU A 59 46.25 7.71 5.87
CA LEU A 59 46.96 8.88 6.36
C LEU A 59 48.49 8.71 6.36
N LYS A 60 49.03 7.48 6.26
CA LYS A 60 50.47 7.28 6.03
C LYS A 60 50.88 7.74 4.63
N THR A 61 50.00 7.54 3.64
CA THR A 61 50.23 7.94 2.25
C THR A 61 49.92 9.42 2.04
N ALA A 62 48.84 9.93 2.65
CA ALA A 62 48.41 11.32 2.53
C ALA A 62 48.14 11.95 3.92
N PRO A 63 49.19 12.37 4.67
CA PRO A 63 49.04 12.86 6.05
C PRO A 63 48.17 14.10 6.21
N ASP A 64 48.16 14.97 5.20
CA ASP A 64 47.40 16.23 5.20
C ASP A 64 45.99 16.08 4.58
N HIS A 65 45.50 14.84 4.39
CA HIS A 65 44.18 14.62 3.79
C HIS A 65 43.07 14.95 4.79
N CYS A 66 42.51 16.16 4.67
CA CYS A 66 41.52 16.72 5.59
C CYS A 66 40.31 15.80 5.84
N GLU A 67 39.75 15.16 4.81
CA GLU A 67 38.60 14.29 5.04
C GLU A 67 38.94 13.01 5.80
N LEU A 68 40.12 12.42 5.59
CA LEU A 68 40.57 11.24 6.33
C LEU A 68 40.80 11.58 7.81
N LEU A 69 41.36 12.76 8.09
CA LEU A 69 41.46 13.29 9.46
C LEU A 69 40.08 13.50 10.09
N ALA A 70 39.10 14.00 9.32
CA ALA A 70 37.74 14.19 9.80
C ALA A 70 37.03 12.87 10.11
N PHE A 71 37.11 11.88 9.21
CA PHE A 71 36.56 10.54 9.43
C PHE A 71 37.20 9.87 10.65
N LYS A 72 38.54 9.93 10.76
CA LYS A 72 39.24 9.42 11.95
C LYS A 72 38.78 10.13 13.21
N GLY A 73 38.73 11.46 13.21
CA GLY A 73 38.28 12.23 14.37
C GLY A 73 36.85 11.90 14.79
N PHE A 74 35.95 11.73 13.82
CA PHE A 74 34.58 11.30 14.06
C PHE A 74 34.53 9.88 14.65
N ALA A 75 35.25 8.92 14.07
CA ALA A 75 35.28 7.56 14.59
C ALA A 75 35.89 7.45 16.00
N VAL A 76 36.99 8.17 16.26
CA VAL A 76 37.60 8.25 17.61
C VAL A 76 36.62 8.82 18.61
N TYR A 77 35.86 9.84 18.23
CA TYR A 77 34.84 10.44 19.11
C TYR A 77 33.72 9.46 19.48
N TYR A 78 33.22 8.64 18.53
CA TYR A 78 32.09 7.74 18.83
C TYR A 78 32.48 6.32 19.25
N LYS A 79 33.75 5.92 19.08
CA LYS A 79 34.20 4.58 19.46
C LYS A 79 34.21 4.38 20.97
N GLU A 80 34.82 5.30 21.71
CA GLU A 80 35.07 5.16 23.14
C GLU A 80 34.32 6.26 23.90
N ASN A 81 33.58 5.87 24.94
CA ASN A 81 32.80 6.79 25.76
C ASN A 81 33.64 7.37 26.92
N ASP A 82 34.82 7.89 26.59
CA ASP A 82 35.72 8.51 27.55
C ASP A 82 36.12 9.93 27.12
N ASP A 83 36.42 10.78 28.11
CA ASP A 83 36.72 12.19 27.89
C ASP A 83 37.96 12.43 27.03
N ILE A 84 38.94 11.51 27.06
CA ILE A 84 40.19 11.66 26.31
C ILE A 84 39.92 11.42 24.83
N SER A 85 39.21 10.34 24.50
CA SER A 85 38.80 10.02 23.12
C SER A 85 37.89 11.09 22.53
N HIS A 86 36.92 11.60 23.30
CA HIS A 86 36.08 12.73 22.85
C HIS A 86 36.90 13.98 22.52
N LYS A 87 37.83 14.38 23.40
CA LYS A 87 38.71 15.54 23.18
C LYS A 87 39.62 15.34 21.96
N ASN A 88 40.23 14.16 21.84
CA ASN A 88 41.10 13.83 20.72
C ASN A 88 40.33 13.83 19.39
N GLY A 89 39.14 13.25 19.36
CA GLY A 89 38.28 13.24 18.18
C GLY A 89 37.86 14.66 17.75
N LEU A 90 37.46 15.50 18.70
CA LEU A 90 37.16 16.91 18.46
C LEU A 90 38.36 17.69 17.92
N GLN A 91 39.55 17.49 18.49
CA GLN A 91 40.77 18.13 18.03
C GLN A 91 41.11 17.73 16.59
N LEU A 92 40.97 16.44 16.24
CA LEU A 92 41.18 15.94 14.89
C LEU A 92 40.19 16.56 13.89
N MET A 93 38.90 16.61 14.22
CA MET A 93 37.88 17.24 13.37
C MET A 93 38.11 18.74 13.18
N LYS A 94 38.52 19.45 14.25
CA LYS A 94 38.87 20.88 14.18
C LYS A 94 40.10 21.11 13.29
N GLN A 95 41.14 20.30 13.43
CA GLN A 95 42.33 20.35 12.58
C GLN A 95 41.96 20.06 11.11
N ALA A 96 41.13 19.05 10.88
CA ALA A 96 40.64 18.70 9.54
C ALA A 96 39.91 19.88 8.87
N ALA A 97 39.01 20.54 9.60
CA ALA A 97 38.29 21.73 9.11
C ALA A 97 39.23 22.91 8.78
N GLN A 98 40.31 23.09 9.54
CA GLN A 98 41.32 24.12 9.25
C GLN A 98 42.14 23.81 7.99
N ILE A 99 42.47 22.54 7.77
CA ILE A 99 43.22 22.09 6.57
C ILE A 99 42.34 22.18 5.32
N ALA A 100 41.04 21.87 5.45
CA ALA A 100 40.10 21.76 4.34
C ALA A 100 39.99 23.01 3.48
N ASP A 101 40.13 24.21 4.08
CA ASP A 101 40.19 25.50 3.37
C ASP A 101 39.08 25.66 2.31
N ARG A 102 37.86 25.24 2.66
CA ARG A 102 36.65 25.26 1.80
C ARG A 102 36.76 24.43 0.50
N GLN A 103 37.70 23.49 0.42
CA GLN A 103 37.85 22.59 -0.73
C GLN A 103 37.00 21.32 -0.62
N SER A 104 36.58 20.96 0.60
CA SER A 104 35.63 19.88 0.87
C SER A 104 34.67 20.27 2.00
N HIS A 105 33.43 19.82 1.91
CA HIS A 105 32.41 20.05 2.92
C HIS A 105 32.49 19.06 4.09
N ILE A 106 33.07 17.87 3.88
CA ILE A 106 33.02 16.74 4.83
C ILE A 106 33.62 17.10 6.20
N PRO A 107 34.80 17.75 6.30
CA PRO A 107 35.39 18.09 7.59
C PRO A 107 34.51 19.03 8.41
N TYR A 108 33.93 20.03 7.76
CA TYR A 108 33.00 20.96 8.41
C TYR A 108 31.70 20.27 8.80
N GLN A 109 31.16 19.38 7.97
CA GLN A 109 29.91 18.67 8.23
C GLN A 109 30.02 17.73 9.44
N LEU A 110 31.06 16.88 9.47
CA LEU A 110 31.27 15.94 10.57
C LEU A 110 31.50 16.69 11.88
N TYR A 111 32.28 17.78 11.84
CA TYR A 111 32.51 18.61 13.02
C TYR A 111 31.23 19.31 13.49
N ALA A 112 30.46 19.90 12.57
CA ALA A 112 29.16 20.52 12.88
C ALA A 112 28.19 19.52 13.52
N ASN A 113 28.15 18.28 13.04
CA ASN A 113 27.29 17.23 13.58
C ASN A 113 27.59 16.92 15.05
N VAL A 114 28.87 16.83 15.41
CA VAL A 114 29.28 16.60 16.80
C VAL A 114 28.99 17.84 17.66
N LEU A 115 29.29 19.04 17.17
CA LEU A 115 28.98 20.29 17.88
C LEU A 115 27.47 20.45 18.15
N LYS A 116 26.60 20.04 17.21
CA LYS A 116 25.14 20.01 17.41
C LYS A 116 24.75 19.10 18.59
N GLN A 117 25.36 17.92 18.70
CA GLN A 117 25.08 17.00 19.81
C GLN A 117 25.55 17.54 21.15
N LEU A 118 26.70 18.22 21.16
CA LEU A 118 27.23 18.95 22.31
C LEU A 118 26.44 20.22 22.64
N LYS A 119 25.41 20.57 21.86
CA LYS A 119 24.61 21.80 21.97
C LYS A 119 25.44 23.08 21.81
N GLU A 120 26.62 23.00 21.19
CA GLU A 120 27.45 24.14 20.83
C GLU A 120 26.96 24.76 19.51
N PHE A 121 25.69 25.15 19.48
CA PHE A 121 24.97 25.56 18.26
C PHE A 121 25.63 26.72 17.53
N LYS A 122 26.25 27.68 18.24
CA LYS A 122 26.96 28.80 17.61
C LYS A 122 28.18 28.33 16.81
N LEU A 123 28.94 27.37 17.35
CA LEU A 123 30.11 26.82 16.67
C LEU A 123 29.67 25.90 15.52
N ALA A 124 28.61 25.11 15.72
CA ALA A 124 28.01 24.31 14.66
C ALA A 124 27.55 25.17 13.49
N LEU A 125 26.90 26.31 13.76
CA LEU A 125 26.46 27.26 12.73
C LEU A 125 27.63 27.79 11.92
N ASN A 126 28.73 28.19 12.58
CA ASN A 126 29.93 28.66 11.90
C ASN A 126 30.46 27.58 10.93
N GLN A 127 30.50 26.31 11.35
CA GLN A 127 30.94 25.22 10.46
C GLN A 127 29.99 25.01 9.28
N ILE A 128 28.67 25.10 9.49
CA ILE A 128 27.70 24.99 8.39
C ILE A 128 27.83 26.18 7.41
N GLN A 129 28.11 27.39 7.92
CA GLN A 129 28.38 28.55 7.07
C GLN A 129 29.65 28.39 6.23
N GLU A 130 30.70 27.74 6.76
CA GLU A 130 31.88 27.37 5.98
C GLU A 130 31.53 26.40 4.83
N ILE A 131 30.59 25.47 5.04
CA ILE A 131 30.08 24.59 3.98
C ILE A 131 29.31 25.39 2.92
N LEU A 132 28.38 26.25 3.34
CA LEU A 132 27.55 27.05 2.44
C LEU A 132 28.37 28.10 1.67
N ALA A 133 29.57 28.45 2.15
CA ALA A 133 30.52 29.29 1.41
C ALA A 133 31.24 28.54 0.27
N ILE A 134 31.13 27.21 0.19
CA ILE A 134 31.66 26.42 -0.93
C ILE A 134 30.67 26.52 -2.10
N PRO A 135 31.09 26.96 -3.31
CA PRO A 135 30.17 27.22 -4.43
C PRO A 135 29.22 26.07 -4.78
N ASN A 136 29.69 24.82 -4.72
CA ASN A 136 28.89 23.64 -5.05
C ASN A 136 27.83 23.31 -3.98
N TRP A 137 27.91 23.90 -2.78
CA TRP A 137 27.07 23.56 -1.64
C TRP A 137 26.22 24.72 -1.14
N GLN A 138 26.39 25.92 -1.68
CA GLN A 138 25.65 27.13 -1.31
C GLN A 138 24.12 26.93 -1.35
N ASN A 139 23.64 26.20 -2.37
CA ASN A 139 22.21 25.95 -2.59
C ASN A 139 21.78 24.54 -2.13
N SER A 140 22.56 23.88 -1.27
CA SER A 140 22.21 22.55 -0.77
C SER A 140 21.02 22.65 0.19
N TYR A 141 19.91 22.00 -0.14
CA TYR A 141 18.74 21.99 0.73
C TYR A 141 19.06 21.39 2.11
N THR A 142 19.91 20.36 2.16
CA THR A 142 20.33 19.68 3.40
C THR A 142 21.09 20.64 4.33
N PHE A 143 22.06 21.39 3.79
CA PHE A 143 22.86 22.30 4.62
C PHE A 143 22.10 23.58 5.02
N ASN A 144 21.24 24.10 4.15
CA ASN A 144 20.35 25.22 4.50
C ASN A 144 19.33 24.79 5.58
N ARG A 145 18.77 23.57 5.49
CA ARG A 145 17.92 22.99 6.54
C ARG A 145 18.67 22.86 7.86
N ASP A 146 19.86 22.30 7.84
CA ASP A 146 20.68 22.13 9.05
C ASP A 146 21.04 23.47 9.68
N ALA A 147 21.39 24.49 8.88
CA ALA A 147 21.59 25.86 9.35
C ALA A 147 20.32 26.42 10.01
N ALA A 148 19.16 26.19 9.39
CA ALA A 148 17.88 26.63 9.92
C ALA A 148 17.58 26.02 11.29
N ILE A 149 17.79 24.72 11.47
CA ILE A 149 17.60 24.02 12.75
C ILE A 149 18.55 24.57 13.81
N VAL A 150 19.81 24.83 13.47
CA VAL A 150 20.78 25.40 14.41
C VAL A 150 20.39 26.82 14.83
N LEU A 151 19.98 27.67 13.88
CA LEU A 151 19.49 29.03 14.16
C LEU A 151 18.23 29.03 15.02
N PHE A 152 17.33 28.07 14.80
CA PHE A 152 16.15 27.88 15.64
C PHE A 152 16.52 27.64 17.10
N ASN A 153 17.52 26.76 17.34
CA ASN A 153 17.98 26.43 18.69
C ASN A 153 18.74 27.58 19.36
N LEU A 154 19.33 28.48 18.57
CA LEU A 154 19.91 29.74 19.06
C LEU A 154 18.85 30.81 19.37
N GLY A 155 17.60 30.61 18.97
CA GLY A 155 16.54 31.63 19.06
C GLY A 155 16.57 32.65 17.92
N GLU A 156 17.46 32.48 16.93
CA GLU A 156 17.62 33.33 15.75
C GLU A 156 16.57 32.98 14.68
N TYR A 157 15.32 33.00 15.08
CA TYR A 157 14.22 32.46 14.31
C TYR A 157 14.06 33.16 12.94
N LYS A 158 14.34 34.47 12.81
CA LYS A 158 14.23 35.21 11.54
C LYS A 158 15.19 34.64 10.50
N GLN A 159 16.43 34.43 10.91
CA GLN A 159 17.44 33.85 10.05
C GLN A 159 17.12 32.37 9.78
N SER A 160 16.60 31.65 10.77
CA SER A 160 16.12 30.28 10.61
C SER A 160 15.03 30.17 9.54
N PHE A 161 14.08 31.11 9.50
CA PHE A 161 13.02 31.14 8.49
C PHE A 161 13.57 31.33 7.08
N GLU A 162 14.49 32.29 6.89
CA GLU A 162 15.13 32.51 5.59
C GLU A 162 15.93 31.28 5.13
N GLN A 163 16.59 30.57 6.06
CA GLN A 163 17.31 29.33 5.75
C GLN A 163 16.37 28.18 5.35
N PHE A 164 15.23 28.00 6.03
CA PHE A 164 14.22 27.03 5.60
C PHE A 164 13.61 27.37 4.24
N LYS A 165 13.45 28.67 3.95
CA LYS A 165 12.97 29.13 2.65
C LYS A 165 13.97 28.81 1.52
N LEU A 166 15.26 29.02 1.75
CA LEU A 166 16.31 28.61 0.81
C LEU A 166 16.33 27.08 0.62
N ALA A 167 16.18 26.32 1.69
CA ALA A 167 16.06 24.86 1.62
C ALA A 167 14.82 24.41 0.81
N HIS A 168 13.67 25.05 1.02
CA HIS A 168 12.42 24.76 0.28
C HIS A 168 12.53 25.03 -1.22
N GLN A 169 13.24 26.10 -1.61
CA GLN A 169 13.44 26.45 -3.01
C GLN A 169 14.27 25.40 -3.77
N THR A 170 15.13 24.68 -3.06
CA THR A 170 16.13 23.77 -3.63
C THR A 170 15.83 22.29 -3.35
N SER A 171 14.81 21.99 -2.53
CA SER A 171 14.40 20.62 -2.22
C SER A 171 13.50 20.02 -3.28
N ASP A 172 13.52 18.69 -3.39
CA ASP A 172 12.57 17.91 -4.19
C ASP A 172 11.13 18.00 -3.63
N LYS A 173 10.18 17.43 -4.37
CA LYS A 173 8.75 17.48 -4.01
C LYS A 173 8.47 16.84 -2.64
N GLU A 174 9.17 15.76 -2.31
CA GLU A 174 8.97 15.01 -1.06
C GLU A 174 9.45 15.80 0.17
N ASN A 175 10.57 16.51 0.05
CA ASN A 175 11.14 17.27 1.15
C ASN A 175 10.53 18.68 1.31
N LYS A 176 9.81 19.21 0.31
CA LYS A 176 9.16 20.53 0.38
C LYS A 176 8.17 20.65 1.54
N GLU A 177 7.39 19.60 1.79
CA GLU A 177 6.41 19.60 2.87
C GLU A 177 7.07 19.73 4.25
N GLN A 178 8.22 19.06 4.45
CA GLN A 178 8.99 19.16 5.69
C GLN A 178 9.53 20.59 5.89
N MET A 179 9.98 21.25 4.83
CA MET A 179 10.49 22.62 4.91
C MET A 179 9.35 23.61 5.20
N GLU A 180 8.18 23.40 4.61
CA GLU A 180 6.96 24.17 4.89
C GLU A 180 6.53 24.03 6.35
N ALA A 181 6.56 22.81 6.91
CA ALA A 181 6.28 22.60 8.33
C ALA A 181 7.27 23.33 9.24
N GLY A 182 8.56 23.33 8.89
CA GLY A 182 9.60 24.09 9.61
C GLY A 182 9.35 25.61 9.59
N MET A 183 8.99 26.15 8.42
CA MET A 183 8.60 27.56 8.28
C MET A 183 7.36 27.91 9.08
N ILE A 184 6.33 27.05 9.07
CA ILE A 184 5.09 27.25 9.85
C ILE A 184 5.39 27.30 11.34
N MET A 185 6.18 26.33 11.85
CA MET A 185 6.58 26.28 13.25
C MET A 185 7.30 27.56 13.66
N LEU A 186 8.21 28.07 12.82
CA LEU A 186 8.91 29.33 13.07
C LEU A 186 8.00 30.55 13.09
N GLY A 187 7.00 30.61 12.20
CA GLY A 187 5.99 31.68 12.26
C GLY A 187 5.19 31.68 13.56
N ILE A 188 4.79 30.48 14.02
CA ILE A 188 4.06 30.32 15.29
C ILE A 188 4.93 30.69 16.50
N MET A 189 6.20 30.29 16.53
CA MET A 189 7.07 30.60 17.67
C MET A 189 7.63 32.03 17.63
N GLY A 190 7.92 32.55 16.45
CA GLY A 190 8.44 33.90 16.24
C GLY A 190 7.40 34.98 16.55
N SER A 191 6.13 34.74 16.21
CA SER A 191 5.01 35.65 16.54
C SER A 191 4.79 35.79 18.05
N LYS A 192 5.11 34.76 18.86
CA LYS A 192 5.04 34.82 20.33
C LYS A 192 6.18 35.61 20.98
N LYS A 193 7.28 35.87 20.27
CA LYS A 193 8.51 36.48 20.81
C LYS A 193 8.85 37.85 20.20
N THR A 194 7.91 38.49 19.51
CA THR A 194 8.04 39.86 18.93
C THR A 194 9.24 40.07 17.98
N GLN A 195 9.92 39.00 17.53
CA GLN A 195 11.19 39.10 16.80
C GLN A 195 11.18 38.47 15.40
N LEU A 196 10.02 38.24 14.76
CA LEU A 196 10.01 37.80 13.37
C LEU A 196 9.05 38.49 12.44
N VAL A 197 9.55 38.55 11.19
CA VAL A 197 8.87 38.57 9.88
C VAL A 197 7.46 39.09 10.04
N ALA A 198 7.27 40.36 9.64
CA ALA A 198 5.99 41.06 9.71
C ALA A 198 4.88 40.04 9.46
N LYS A 199 3.99 39.85 10.44
CA LYS A 199 2.96 38.81 10.44
C LYS A 199 2.31 38.65 9.07
N ASP A 200 2.08 39.77 8.39
CA ASP A 200 1.58 39.89 7.03
C ASP A 200 2.37 39.10 5.98
N GLN A 201 3.70 39.06 6.03
CA GLN A 201 4.55 38.28 5.12
C GLN A 201 4.41 36.77 5.35
N PHE A 202 4.31 36.34 6.62
CA PHE A 202 4.06 34.94 6.96
C PHE A 202 2.64 34.53 6.54
N ASP A 203 1.64 35.33 6.90
CA ASP A 203 0.23 35.11 6.53
C ASP A 203 0.06 35.08 5.00
N THR A 204 0.73 35.97 4.26
CA THR A 204 0.74 35.97 2.79
C THR A 204 1.38 34.70 2.22
N TYR A 205 2.49 34.23 2.80
CA TYR A 205 3.14 32.99 2.37
C TYR A 205 2.23 31.77 2.62
N ILE A 206 1.65 31.66 3.82
CA ILE A 206 0.71 30.59 4.16
C ILE A 206 -0.52 30.63 3.26
N ALA A 207 -1.12 31.80 3.04
CA ALA A 207 -2.26 31.95 2.14
C ALA A 207 -1.93 31.52 0.70
N LYS A 208 -0.73 31.87 0.20
CA LYS A 208 -0.26 31.44 -1.10
C LYS A 208 -0.08 29.92 -1.18
N GLN A 209 0.56 29.29 -0.19
CA GLN A 209 0.75 27.84 -0.18
C GLN A 209 -0.56 27.07 -0.04
N MET A 210 -1.46 27.53 0.83
CA MET A 210 -2.80 26.96 0.98
C MET A 210 -3.59 27.05 -0.32
N LYS A 211 -3.51 28.17 -1.05
CA LYS A 211 -4.15 28.33 -2.36
C LYS A 211 -3.55 27.37 -3.41
N THR A 212 -2.23 27.23 -3.45
CA THR A 212 -1.55 26.29 -4.35
C THR A 212 -1.93 24.83 -4.05
N ARG A 213 -1.96 24.44 -2.76
CA ARG A 213 -2.38 23.10 -2.34
C ARG A 213 -3.85 22.83 -2.64
N ALA A 214 -4.74 23.78 -2.34
CA ALA A 214 -6.16 23.66 -2.66
C ALA A 214 -6.39 23.47 -4.17
N HIS A 215 -5.65 24.19 -5.00
CA HIS A 215 -5.70 24.02 -6.46
C HIS A 215 -5.16 22.66 -6.90
N ALA A 216 -4.02 22.21 -6.37
CA ALA A 216 -3.45 20.90 -6.69
C ALA A 216 -4.36 19.74 -6.26
N MET A 217 -4.97 19.84 -5.07
CA MET A 217 -5.97 18.88 -4.59
C MET A 217 -7.23 18.89 -5.46
N TYR A 218 -7.73 20.07 -5.84
CA TYR A 218 -8.87 20.19 -6.75
C TYR A 218 -8.59 19.55 -8.11
N VAL A 219 -7.42 19.79 -8.71
CA VAL A 219 -7.02 19.16 -9.98
C VAL A 219 -6.88 17.64 -9.83
N ALA A 220 -6.28 17.17 -8.73
CA ALA A 220 -6.16 15.74 -8.45
C ALA A 220 -7.54 15.09 -8.25
N GLU A 221 -8.47 15.75 -7.55
CA GLU A 221 -9.84 15.29 -7.35
C GLU A 221 -10.64 15.27 -8.66
N MET A 222 -10.50 16.28 -9.51
CA MET A 222 -11.14 16.31 -10.82
C MET A 222 -10.60 15.20 -11.73
N ASN A 223 -9.28 14.98 -11.75
CA ASN A 223 -8.67 13.90 -12.51
C ASN A 223 -9.09 12.53 -11.98
N HIS A 224 -9.11 12.34 -10.66
CA HIS A 224 -9.58 11.09 -10.05
C HIS A 224 -11.06 10.83 -10.38
N LYS A 225 -11.93 11.85 -10.32
CA LYS A 225 -13.34 11.70 -10.70
C LYS A 225 -13.51 11.39 -12.20
N ALA A 226 -12.69 11.98 -13.06
CA ALA A 226 -12.70 11.70 -14.49
C ALA A 226 -12.22 10.27 -14.79
N ASP A 227 -11.13 9.84 -14.14
CA ASP A 227 -10.60 8.48 -14.26
C ASP A 227 -11.59 7.45 -13.70
N GLU A 228 -12.17 7.72 -12.52
CA GLU A 228 -13.19 6.87 -11.91
C GLU A 228 -14.45 6.76 -12.79
N ALA A 229 -14.97 7.88 -13.31
CA ALA A 229 -16.08 7.87 -14.25
C ALA A 229 -15.73 7.11 -15.54
N TYR A 230 -14.51 7.29 -16.06
CA TYR A 230 -14.04 6.54 -17.22
C TYR A 230 -13.99 5.04 -16.93
N PHE A 231 -13.39 4.60 -15.82
CA PHE A 231 -13.32 3.17 -15.47
C PHE A 231 -14.69 2.57 -15.16
N VAL A 232 -15.61 3.31 -14.52
CA VAL A 232 -16.98 2.87 -14.27
C VAL A 232 -17.74 2.69 -15.58
N SER A 233 -17.78 3.71 -16.45
CA SER A 233 -18.46 3.61 -17.75
C SER A 233 -17.84 2.55 -18.66
N LYS A 234 -16.52 2.38 -18.59
CA LYS A 234 -15.82 1.33 -19.33
C LYS A 234 -16.15 -0.07 -18.78
N SER A 235 -16.29 -0.23 -17.46
CA SER A 235 -16.74 -1.46 -16.82
C SER A 235 -18.21 -1.79 -17.15
N GLU A 236 -19.09 -0.79 -17.14
CA GLU A 236 -20.50 -0.94 -17.53
C GLU A 236 -20.63 -1.36 -19.00
N LEU A 237 -19.86 -0.72 -19.89
CA LEU A 237 -19.84 -1.08 -21.31
C LEU A 237 -19.39 -2.54 -21.51
N ASN A 238 -18.38 -3.01 -20.76
CA ASN A 238 -17.99 -4.42 -20.80
C ASN A 238 -19.11 -5.34 -20.37
N GLN A 239 -19.77 -5.05 -19.25
CA GLN A 239 -20.87 -5.89 -18.76
C GLN A 239 -21.98 -5.98 -19.80
N LEU A 240 -22.34 -4.86 -20.44
CA LEU A 240 -23.31 -4.83 -21.52
C LEU A 240 -22.84 -5.63 -22.76
N THR A 241 -21.56 -5.53 -23.14
CA THR A 241 -20.98 -6.35 -24.21
C THR A 241 -21.05 -7.84 -23.88
N LEU A 242 -20.79 -8.24 -22.63
CA LEU A 242 -20.89 -9.63 -22.19
C LEU A 242 -22.34 -10.14 -22.14
N TYR A 243 -23.29 -9.32 -21.67
CA TYR A 243 -24.71 -9.66 -21.70
C TYR A 243 -25.22 -9.81 -23.13
N ARG A 244 -24.83 -8.90 -24.02
CA ARG A 244 -25.16 -9.00 -25.45
C ARG A 244 -24.57 -10.27 -26.06
N ALA A 245 -23.29 -10.55 -25.79
CA ALA A 245 -22.64 -11.78 -26.25
C ALA A 245 -23.39 -13.03 -25.79
N PHE A 246 -23.85 -13.06 -24.53
CA PHE A 246 -24.66 -14.15 -24.00
C PHE A 246 -26.00 -14.29 -24.73
N PHE A 247 -26.76 -13.20 -24.91
CA PHE A 247 -28.04 -13.25 -25.64
C PHE A 247 -27.88 -13.65 -27.11
N ASP A 248 -26.88 -13.08 -27.80
CA ASP A 248 -26.59 -13.39 -29.20
C ASP A 248 -26.25 -14.89 -29.37
N THR A 249 -25.60 -15.50 -28.37
CA THR A 249 -25.14 -16.90 -28.43
C THR A 249 -26.16 -17.92 -27.94
N MET A 250 -27.21 -17.54 -27.19
CA MET A 250 -28.19 -18.49 -26.62
C MET A 250 -28.86 -19.40 -27.64
N HIS A 251 -29.07 -18.92 -28.86
CA HIS A 251 -29.75 -19.66 -29.93
C HIS A 251 -28.80 -20.37 -30.90
N MET A 252 -27.48 -20.14 -30.72
CA MET A 252 -26.45 -20.70 -31.59
C MET A 252 -26.06 -22.10 -31.14
N GLU A 253 -25.68 -22.95 -32.09
CA GLU A 253 -25.06 -24.23 -31.74
C GLU A 253 -23.69 -24.00 -31.11
N PRO A 254 -23.19 -24.87 -30.21
CA PRO A 254 -21.97 -24.59 -29.45
C PRO A 254 -20.72 -24.29 -30.30
N ALA A 255 -20.62 -24.87 -31.50
CA ALA A 255 -19.53 -24.55 -32.43
C ALA A 255 -19.61 -23.11 -32.98
N GLU A 256 -20.82 -22.61 -33.21
CA GLU A 256 -21.09 -21.23 -33.63
C GLU A 256 -20.82 -20.27 -32.47
N GLN A 257 -21.20 -20.64 -31.24
CA GLN A 257 -20.89 -19.87 -30.02
C GLN A 257 -19.37 -19.71 -29.82
N ILE A 258 -18.60 -20.78 -29.98
CA ILE A 258 -17.13 -20.74 -29.88
C ILE A 258 -16.55 -19.79 -30.93
N THR A 259 -17.00 -19.89 -32.19
CA THR A 259 -16.56 -19.00 -33.28
C THR A 259 -16.88 -17.53 -33.00
N TYR A 260 -18.06 -17.27 -32.42
CA TYR A 260 -18.46 -15.92 -32.00
C TYR A 260 -17.54 -15.38 -30.88
N TYR A 261 -17.26 -16.18 -29.85
CA TYR A 261 -16.35 -15.78 -28.77
C TYR A 261 -14.90 -15.59 -29.25
N GLU A 262 -14.40 -16.40 -30.17
CA GLU A 262 -13.09 -16.19 -30.81
C GLU A 262 -13.04 -14.87 -31.59
N THR A 263 -14.13 -14.49 -32.25
CA THR A 263 -14.24 -13.19 -32.94
C THR A 263 -14.22 -12.04 -31.94
N LEU A 264 -14.91 -12.17 -30.80
CA LEU A 264 -14.87 -11.17 -29.72
C LEU A 264 -13.46 -10.99 -29.14
N LEU A 265 -12.67 -12.07 -29.01
CA LEU A 265 -11.29 -11.99 -28.51
C LEU A 265 -10.35 -11.20 -29.43
N GLN A 266 -10.69 -11.06 -30.72
CA GLN A 266 -9.95 -10.25 -31.67
C GLN A 266 -10.22 -8.74 -31.51
N ASP A 267 -11.29 -8.34 -30.81
CA ASP A 267 -11.54 -6.94 -30.49
C ASP A 267 -10.51 -6.44 -29.47
N LYS A 268 -9.77 -5.40 -29.87
CA LYS A 268 -8.75 -4.75 -29.02
C LYS A 268 -9.37 -3.96 -27.87
N ASN A 269 -10.65 -3.62 -27.96
CA ASN A 269 -11.36 -2.85 -26.96
C ASN A 269 -12.10 -3.73 -25.94
N LEU A 270 -12.13 -5.06 -26.15
CA LEU A 270 -12.68 -5.99 -25.18
C LEU A 270 -11.75 -6.05 -23.96
N LEU A 271 -12.24 -5.60 -22.81
CA LEU A 271 -11.45 -5.54 -21.58
C LEU A 271 -11.60 -6.80 -20.73
N ASP A 272 -12.77 -7.43 -20.75
CA ASP A 272 -13.02 -8.66 -20.00
C ASP A 272 -12.80 -9.91 -20.87
N LYS A 273 -11.59 -10.00 -21.42
CA LYS A 273 -11.09 -11.21 -22.08
C LYS A 273 -11.11 -12.44 -21.17
N PRO A 274 -10.86 -12.33 -19.84
CA PRO A 274 -11.00 -13.47 -18.94
C PRO A 274 -12.40 -14.09 -19.02
N TYR A 275 -13.47 -13.30 -18.94
CA TYR A 275 -14.82 -13.85 -19.05
C TYR A 275 -15.03 -14.61 -20.36
N VAL A 276 -14.61 -14.04 -21.50
CA VAL A 276 -14.79 -14.66 -22.82
C VAL A 276 -13.99 -15.97 -22.92
N HIS A 277 -12.76 -16.01 -22.42
CA HIS A 277 -11.99 -17.24 -22.32
C HIS A 277 -12.65 -18.28 -21.40
N ALA A 278 -13.25 -17.86 -20.29
CA ALA A 278 -13.98 -18.77 -19.39
C ALA A 278 -15.22 -19.38 -20.07
N GLN A 279 -15.96 -18.60 -20.87
CA GLN A 279 -17.09 -19.12 -21.66
C GLN A 279 -16.64 -20.13 -22.71
N ILE A 280 -15.53 -19.87 -23.41
CA ILE A 280 -14.93 -20.83 -24.35
C ILE A 280 -14.56 -22.14 -23.63
N VAL A 281 -13.92 -22.05 -22.46
CA VAL A 281 -13.56 -23.23 -21.66
C VAL A 281 -14.81 -24.02 -21.27
N ASN A 282 -15.85 -23.37 -20.74
CA ASN A 282 -17.10 -24.04 -20.35
C ASN A 282 -17.77 -24.72 -21.53
N LEU A 283 -17.88 -24.06 -22.69
CA LEU A 283 -18.49 -24.63 -23.89
C LEU A 283 -17.72 -25.85 -24.40
N LEU A 284 -16.38 -25.79 -24.43
CA LEU A 284 -15.55 -26.92 -24.84
C LEU A 284 -15.74 -28.13 -23.90
N ILE A 285 -15.85 -27.88 -22.59
CA ILE A 285 -16.09 -28.91 -21.57
C ILE A 285 -17.49 -29.52 -21.71
N ASP A 286 -18.53 -28.70 -21.81
CA ASP A 286 -19.92 -29.17 -21.84
C ASP A 286 -20.22 -29.98 -23.10
N THR A 287 -19.62 -29.60 -24.22
CA THR A 287 -19.82 -30.26 -25.53
C THR A 287 -18.95 -31.48 -25.75
N LYS A 288 -17.99 -31.76 -24.86
CA LYS A 288 -16.96 -32.79 -25.07
C LYS A 288 -16.16 -32.58 -26.36
N SER A 289 -15.92 -31.32 -26.72
CA SER A 289 -15.19 -30.96 -27.93
C SER A 289 -13.72 -31.35 -27.83
N GLU A 290 -13.17 -31.93 -28.91
CA GLU A 290 -11.77 -32.35 -28.99
C GLU A 290 -10.80 -31.20 -29.36
N ASN A 291 -11.26 -29.93 -29.35
CA ASN A 291 -10.42 -28.77 -29.65
C ASN A 291 -9.47 -28.41 -28.49
N ALA A 292 -8.51 -29.30 -28.23
CA ALA A 292 -7.53 -29.16 -27.15
C ALA A 292 -6.66 -27.91 -27.29
N ALA A 293 -6.37 -27.46 -28.52
CA ALA A 293 -5.54 -26.29 -28.75
C ALA A 293 -6.20 -25.00 -28.22
N LEU A 294 -7.48 -24.79 -28.53
CA LEU A 294 -8.24 -23.61 -28.08
C LEU A 294 -8.50 -23.64 -26.56
N LEU A 295 -8.76 -24.83 -26.01
CA LEU A 295 -8.89 -25.04 -24.57
C LEU A 295 -7.59 -24.64 -23.85
N MET A 296 -6.44 -25.10 -24.35
CA MET A 296 -5.12 -24.81 -23.80
C MET A 296 -4.77 -23.31 -23.89
N SER A 297 -5.03 -22.66 -25.03
CA SER A 297 -4.77 -21.22 -25.17
C SER A 297 -5.65 -20.39 -24.22
N SER A 298 -6.91 -20.79 -24.03
CA SER A 298 -7.83 -20.08 -23.14
C SER A 298 -7.48 -20.26 -21.66
N LEU A 299 -7.11 -21.48 -21.25
CA LEU A 299 -6.61 -21.73 -19.90
C LEU A 299 -5.33 -20.97 -19.59
N LYS A 300 -4.39 -20.93 -20.55
CA LYS A 300 -3.14 -20.20 -20.37
C LYS A 300 -3.38 -18.70 -20.19
N TYR A 301 -4.36 -18.14 -20.88
CA TYR A 301 -4.75 -16.75 -20.69
C TYR A 301 -5.28 -16.51 -19.27
N LEU A 302 -6.25 -17.33 -18.84
CA LEU A 302 -6.88 -17.22 -17.52
C LEU A 302 -5.89 -17.39 -16.36
N LEU A 303 -4.96 -18.33 -16.48
CA LEU A 303 -3.90 -18.57 -15.48
C LEU A 303 -2.93 -17.41 -15.33
N ASN A 304 -2.65 -16.69 -16.41
CA ASN A 304 -1.76 -15.53 -16.37
C ASN A 304 -2.45 -14.29 -15.79
N ASP A 305 -3.75 -14.13 -16.03
CA ASP A 305 -4.50 -12.95 -15.61
C ASP A 305 -5.03 -13.08 -14.17
N ASN A 306 -5.56 -14.26 -13.81
CA ASN A 306 -6.05 -14.56 -12.47
C ASN A 306 -5.64 -15.97 -12.05
N PRO A 307 -4.45 -16.14 -11.45
CA PRO A 307 -3.96 -17.46 -11.09
C PRO A 307 -4.85 -18.18 -10.06
N ASP A 308 -5.69 -17.48 -9.30
CA ASP A 308 -6.43 -18.05 -8.17
C ASP A 308 -7.77 -18.73 -8.56
N ASP A 309 -8.18 -18.74 -9.84
CA ASP A 309 -9.41 -19.38 -10.31
C ASP A 309 -9.28 -20.92 -10.43
N SER A 310 -9.03 -21.56 -9.28
CA SER A 310 -8.78 -23.00 -9.16
C SER A 310 -9.93 -23.90 -9.64
N GLU A 311 -11.18 -23.44 -9.64
CA GLU A 311 -12.33 -24.27 -10.00
C GLU A 311 -12.40 -24.53 -11.51
N LEU A 312 -12.26 -23.48 -12.32
CA LEU A 312 -12.31 -23.61 -13.78
C LEU A 312 -11.10 -24.41 -14.31
N ILE A 313 -9.94 -24.21 -13.70
CA ILE A 313 -8.70 -24.96 -13.98
C ILE A 313 -8.94 -26.45 -13.77
N VAL A 314 -9.49 -26.84 -12.61
CA VAL A 314 -9.76 -28.25 -12.27
C VAL A 314 -10.77 -28.88 -13.23
N LYS A 315 -11.86 -28.18 -13.56
CA LYS A 315 -12.85 -28.65 -14.53
C LYS A 315 -12.21 -28.92 -15.89
N ALA A 316 -11.36 -28.02 -16.37
CA ALA A 316 -10.68 -28.21 -17.65
C ALA A 316 -9.65 -29.35 -17.63
N PHE A 317 -8.93 -29.55 -16.52
CA PHE A 317 -8.02 -30.69 -16.36
C PHE A 317 -8.74 -32.04 -16.44
N THR A 318 -9.95 -32.15 -15.88
CA THR A 318 -10.73 -33.40 -15.96
C THR A 318 -11.22 -33.73 -17.37
N HIS A 319 -11.26 -32.73 -18.24
CA HIS A 319 -11.74 -32.84 -19.61
C HIS A 319 -10.64 -33.23 -20.62
N LEU A 320 -9.39 -32.93 -20.30
CA LEU A 320 -8.24 -33.29 -21.12
C LEU A 320 -7.98 -34.81 -21.00
N LYS A 321 -8.34 -35.58 -22.05
CA LYS A 321 -8.00 -37.01 -22.16
C LYS A 321 -6.48 -37.20 -22.18
N SER A 322 -6.05 -38.44 -21.89
CA SER A 322 -4.65 -38.90 -21.73
C SER A 322 -3.68 -38.64 -22.90
N SER A 323 -4.13 -38.05 -24.00
CA SER A 323 -3.32 -37.73 -25.19
C SER A 323 -2.84 -36.28 -25.26
N THR A 324 -3.29 -35.39 -24.35
CA THR A 324 -2.81 -34.00 -24.29
C THR A 324 -1.63 -33.89 -23.31
N PRO A 325 -0.54 -33.17 -23.63
CA PRO A 325 0.64 -33.09 -22.77
C PRO A 325 0.34 -32.31 -21.49
N VAL A 326 -0.13 -33.03 -20.48
CA VAL A 326 -0.42 -32.53 -19.13
C VAL A 326 0.82 -31.86 -18.52
N GLU A 327 2.03 -32.24 -18.95
CA GLU A 327 3.28 -31.63 -18.51
C GLU A 327 3.41 -30.14 -18.85
N GLU A 328 2.90 -29.68 -20.01
CA GLU A 328 2.96 -28.26 -20.38
C GLU A 328 2.05 -27.39 -19.52
N LEU A 329 0.88 -27.92 -19.14
CA LEU A 329 -0.08 -27.24 -18.26
C LEU A 329 0.45 -27.16 -16.82
N ILE A 330 1.05 -28.25 -16.33
CA ILE A 330 1.70 -28.29 -15.02
C ILE A 330 2.84 -27.26 -14.94
N ALA A 331 3.58 -27.05 -16.02
CA ALA A 331 4.68 -26.08 -16.07
C ALA A 331 4.22 -24.61 -16.01
N LEU A 332 2.93 -24.33 -16.30
CA LEU A 332 2.35 -22.98 -16.26
C LEU A 332 1.78 -22.61 -14.88
N LEU A 333 1.62 -23.58 -13.97
CA LEU A 333 1.04 -23.34 -12.64
C LEU A 333 2.07 -22.75 -11.67
N PRO A 334 1.73 -21.68 -10.91
CA PRO A 334 2.60 -21.16 -9.87
C PRO A 334 2.94 -22.21 -8.81
N ALA A 335 4.19 -22.25 -8.36
CA ALA A 335 4.71 -23.29 -7.45
C ALA A 335 3.92 -23.44 -6.13
N HIS A 336 3.22 -22.39 -5.69
CA HIS A 336 2.42 -22.40 -4.47
C HIS A 336 1.02 -23.04 -4.65
N GLN A 337 0.53 -23.19 -5.89
CA GLN A 337 -0.75 -23.84 -6.21
C GLN A 337 -0.59 -25.32 -6.58
N MET A 338 0.64 -25.74 -6.91
CA MET A 338 0.98 -27.12 -7.22
C MET A 338 0.52 -28.14 -6.16
N PRO A 339 0.59 -27.90 -4.83
CA PRO A 339 0.09 -28.86 -3.85
C PRO A 339 -1.43 -29.09 -3.92
N ILE A 340 -2.22 -28.05 -4.20
CA ILE A 340 -3.69 -28.07 -4.24
C ILE A 340 -4.17 -28.78 -5.51
N ILE A 341 -3.59 -28.44 -6.66
CA ILE A 341 -3.93 -29.03 -7.96
C ILE A 341 -3.43 -30.47 -8.05
N ARG A 342 -2.26 -30.78 -7.47
CA ARG A 342 -1.74 -32.17 -7.37
C ARG A 342 -2.60 -33.02 -6.44
N GLN A 343 -3.17 -32.46 -5.37
CA GLN A 343 -4.16 -33.13 -4.53
C GLN A 343 -5.48 -33.42 -5.28
N GLN A 344 -5.90 -32.57 -6.21
CA GLN A 344 -7.12 -32.76 -7.01
C GLN A 344 -6.93 -33.68 -8.23
N ILE A 345 -5.76 -33.70 -8.86
CA ILE A 345 -5.43 -34.71 -9.90
C ILE A 345 -5.43 -36.13 -9.30
N ILE A 346 -5.04 -36.26 -8.03
CA ILE A 346 -5.13 -37.50 -7.25
C ILE A 346 -6.60 -37.95 -7.04
N TYR A 347 -7.63 -37.12 -7.21
CA TYR A 347 -9.04 -37.55 -7.17
C TYR A 347 -9.50 -38.37 -8.38
N THR A 348 -8.65 -38.56 -9.39
CA THR A 348 -8.92 -39.56 -10.43
C THR A 348 -8.61 -41.01 -9.98
N LEU A 349 -8.23 -41.21 -8.72
CA LEU A 349 -7.97 -42.53 -8.12
C LEU A 349 -9.23 -43.42 -8.05
N THR A 350 -9.06 -44.67 -8.46
CA THR A 350 -10.10 -45.71 -8.44
C THR A 350 -10.47 -46.14 -7.01
N GLN A 351 -11.64 -46.77 -6.85
CA GLN A 351 -12.17 -47.25 -5.55
C GLN A 351 -11.19 -48.15 -4.77
N SER A 352 -10.39 -48.95 -5.47
CA SER A 352 -9.35 -49.80 -4.87
C SER A 352 -8.29 -49.01 -4.11
N ASN A 353 -7.99 -47.77 -4.54
CA ASN A 353 -6.96 -46.94 -3.93
C ASN A 353 -7.48 -46.23 -2.67
N MET A 354 -8.79 -45.96 -2.59
CA MET A 354 -9.42 -45.42 -1.38
C MET A 354 -9.46 -46.43 -0.23
N ASP A 355 -9.81 -47.69 -0.52
CA ASP A 355 -9.86 -48.75 0.50
C ASP A 355 -8.50 -48.98 1.17
N GLU A 356 -7.41 -48.97 0.39
CA GLU A 356 -6.06 -49.17 0.90
C GLU A 356 -5.58 -47.99 1.76
N LEU A 357 -5.94 -46.76 1.37
CA LEU A 357 -5.66 -45.56 2.14
C LEU A 357 -6.34 -45.58 3.52
N ILE A 358 -7.62 -45.98 3.58
CA ILE A 358 -8.38 -46.08 4.84
C ILE A 358 -7.75 -47.11 5.78
N LYS A 359 -7.26 -48.25 5.24
CA LYS A 359 -6.54 -49.26 6.04
C LYS A 359 -5.23 -48.73 6.62
N GLN A 360 -4.44 -48.01 5.83
CA GLN A 360 -3.18 -47.41 6.29
C GLN A 360 -3.40 -46.40 7.42
N TYR A 361 -4.39 -45.52 7.29
CA TYR A 361 -4.72 -44.55 8.33
C TYR A 361 -5.32 -45.20 9.59
N SER A 362 -6.01 -46.34 9.47
CA SER A 362 -6.52 -47.10 10.60
C SER A 362 -5.40 -47.70 11.47
N ALA A 363 -4.27 -48.08 10.86
CA ALA A 363 -3.14 -48.69 11.57
C ALA A 363 -2.39 -47.71 12.49
N LEU A 364 -2.52 -46.39 12.27
CA LEU A 364 -1.82 -45.36 13.03
C LEU A 364 -2.38 -45.11 14.44
N GLN A 365 -3.56 -45.68 14.76
CA GLN A 365 -4.23 -45.62 16.07
C GLN A 365 -4.27 -44.23 16.74
N ASN A 366 -4.37 -43.16 15.94
CA ASN A 366 -4.38 -41.78 16.42
C ASN A 366 -5.74 -41.12 16.15
N ALA A 367 -6.28 -40.40 17.13
CA ALA A 367 -7.55 -39.69 17.03
C ALA A 367 -7.56 -38.61 15.93
N ALA A 368 -6.41 -38.01 15.63
CA ALA A 368 -6.29 -37.00 14.59
C ALA A 368 -6.37 -37.60 13.16
N CYS A 369 -6.24 -38.91 13.01
CA CYS A 369 -6.30 -39.57 11.69
C CYS A 369 -7.66 -39.40 11.01
N LEU A 370 -8.78 -39.28 11.74
CA LEU A 370 -10.08 -39.03 11.09
C LEU A 370 -10.12 -37.64 10.48
N SER A 371 -9.63 -36.63 11.21
CA SER A 371 -9.57 -35.26 10.70
C SER A 371 -8.56 -35.11 9.57
N MET A 372 -7.45 -35.85 9.62
CA MET A 372 -6.47 -35.86 8.53
C MET A 372 -7.03 -36.57 7.30
N LEU A 373 -7.69 -37.71 7.47
CA LEU A 373 -8.31 -38.47 6.38
C LEU A 373 -9.49 -37.70 5.77
N GLU A 374 -10.28 -37.00 6.59
CA GLU A 374 -11.35 -36.10 6.13
C GLU A 374 -10.79 -34.88 5.42
N SER A 375 -9.75 -34.25 5.97
CA SER A 375 -9.07 -33.14 5.29
C SER A 375 -8.43 -33.57 3.98
N PHE A 376 -7.99 -34.82 3.88
CA PHE A 376 -7.35 -35.38 2.70
C PHE A 376 -8.38 -35.80 1.64
N LEU A 377 -9.47 -36.48 2.03
CA LEU A 377 -10.53 -36.99 1.15
C LEU A 377 -11.67 -36.01 0.89
N GLY A 378 -11.70 -34.85 1.54
CA GLY A 378 -12.61 -33.74 1.22
C GLY A 378 -14.08 -34.19 1.10
N GLU A 379 -14.72 -33.91 -0.03
CA GLU A 379 -16.10 -34.29 -0.30
C GLU A 379 -16.28 -35.79 -0.59
N ALA A 380 -15.23 -36.49 -1.01
CA ALA A 380 -15.24 -37.95 -1.15
C ALA A 380 -15.14 -38.66 0.21
N PHE A 381 -14.92 -37.91 1.30
CA PHE A 381 -14.95 -38.44 2.64
C PHE A 381 -16.36 -38.92 3.00
N ASN A 382 -16.56 -40.23 2.94
CA ASN A 382 -17.79 -40.86 3.37
C ASN A 382 -17.58 -41.49 4.75
N ALA A 383 -18.14 -40.85 5.79
CA ALA A 383 -18.04 -41.34 7.17
C ALA A 383 -18.57 -42.77 7.34
N LYS A 384 -19.57 -43.18 6.53
CA LYS A 384 -20.09 -44.54 6.50
C LYS A 384 -19.08 -45.53 5.91
N LEU A 385 -18.44 -45.19 4.80
CA LEU A 385 -17.40 -46.02 4.19
C LEU A 385 -16.19 -46.19 5.11
N VAL A 386 -15.76 -45.11 5.76
CA VAL A 386 -14.68 -45.15 6.75
C VAL A 386 -15.10 -45.97 7.97
N GLN A 387 -16.33 -45.85 8.45
CA GLN A 387 -16.87 -46.72 9.51
C GLN A 387 -16.85 -48.21 9.12
N GLU A 388 -17.21 -48.54 7.87
CA GLU A 388 -17.28 -49.91 7.39
C GLU A 388 -15.91 -50.55 7.16
N LYS A 389 -14.91 -49.76 6.74
CA LYS A 389 -13.60 -50.26 6.30
C LYS A 389 -12.47 -50.02 7.29
N ALA A 390 -12.59 -49.03 8.17
CA ALA A 390 -11.59 -48.76 9.20
C ALA A 390 -11.71 -49.74 10.38
N THR A 391 -10.66 -49.83 11.19
CA THR A 391 -10.66 -50.60 12.45
C THR A 391 -10.29 -49.72 13.65
N GLY A 392 -10.63 -50.19 14.85
CA GLY A 392 -10.19 -49.56 16.10
C GLY A 392 -10.79 -48.18 16.36
N LEU A 393 -9.93 -47.22 16.71
CA LEU A 393 -10.34 -45.87 17.11
C LEU A 393 -10.98 -45.08 15.96
N LEU A 394 -10.47 -45.24 14.74
CA LEU A 394 -10.93 -44.51 13.55
C LEU A 394 -12.37 -44.91 13.17
N GLN A 395 -12.70 -46.19 13.28
CA GLN A 395 -14.05 -46.72 13.07
C GLN A 395 -15.07 -46.14 14.07
N LYS A 396 -14.70 -46.05 15.35
CA LYS A 396 -15.58 -45.51 16.41
C LYS A 396 -15.86 -44.01 16.23
N LEU A 397 -14.87 -43.24 15.82
CA LEU A 397 -15.02 -41.80 15.54
C LEU A 397 -15.87 -41.55 14.28
N ALA A 398 -15.72 -42.40 13.24
CA ALA A 398 -16.53 -42.32 12.04
C ALA A 398 -18.01 -42.67 12.30
N ALA A 399 -18.28 -43.69 13.12
CA ALA A 399 -19.63 -44.08 13.54
C ALA A 399 -20.36 -42.96 14.31
N PHE A 400 -19.65 -42.27 15.22
CA PHE A 400 -20.20 -41.13 15.95
C PHE A 400 -20.60 -39.99 15.01
N LYS A 401 -19.74 -39.66 14.04
CA LYS A 401 -19.99 -38.61 13.05
C LYS A 401 -21.16 -38.94 12.12
N TYR A 402 -21.24 -40.19 11.65
CA TYR A 402 -22.34 -40.66 10.81
C TYR A 402 -23.70 -40.51 11.51
N SER A 403 -23.77 -40.74 12.83
CA SER A 403 -25.01 -40.58 13.60
C SER A 403 -25.51 -39.12 13.71
N THR A 404 -24.64 -38.12 13.52
CA THR A 404 -24.96 -36.69 13.68
C THR A 404 -25.41 -35.99 12.40
N GLN A 405 -25.21 -36.59 11.22
CA GLN A 405 -25.48 -35.95 9.92
C GLN A 405 -26.94 -36.11 9.43
N ASN A 406 -27.76 -36.95 10.05
CA ASN A 406 -29.10 -37.30 9.56
C ASN A 406 -30.27 -36.40 10.04
N LEU A 407 -30.02 -35.15 10.45
CA LEU A 407 -31.06 -34.26 11.02
C LEU A 407 -31.25 -32.91 10.29
N GLY A 408 -30.75 -32.76 9.06
CA GLY A 408 -30.52 -31.42 8.49
C GLY A 408 -30.95 -31.16 7.06
N ASN A 409 -32.12 -31.61 6.59
CA ASN A 409 -32.64 -31.19 5.29
C ASN A 409 -34.08 -30.63 5.41
N PHE A 410 -34.23 -29.30 5.50
CA PHE A 410 -35.41 -28.58 5.02
C PHE A 410 -35.13 -27.06 4.83
N GLU A 411 -35.15 -26.66 3.56
CA GLU A 411 -35.66 -25.41 2.94
C GLU A 411 -35.05 -24.01 3.24
N ILE A 412 -34.26 -23.53 2.26
CA ILE A 412 -34.04 -22.10 1.93
C ILE A 412 -34.52 -21.88 0.47
N ASN A 413 -35.80 -22.15 0.19
CA ASN A 413 -36.37 -21.95 -1.15
C ASN A 413 -37.60 -21.05 -1.17
N ILE A 414 -37.89 -20.32 -0.10
CA ILE A 414 -39.09 -19.47 -0.01
C ILE A 414 -38.70 -18.01 0.27
N PHE A 415 -37.94 -17.38 -0.64
CA PHE A 415 -37.64 -15.95 -0.46
C PHE A 415 -37.68 -15.07 -1.73
N PHE A 416 -37.80 -15.62 -2.94
CA PHE A 416 -37.78 -14.81 -4.17
C PHE A 416 -39.12 -14.73 -4.94
N LEU A 417 -40.25 -14.89 -4.27
CA LEU A 417 -41.58 -14.80 -4.89
C LEU A 417 -42.38 -13.60 -4.39
N ASN A 418 -41.94 -12.37 -4.70
CA ASN A 418 -42.78 -11.20 -4.49
C ASN A 418 -42.77 -10.29 -5.73
N GLU A 419 -43.65 -10.61 -6.68
CA GLU A 419 -43.85 -9.92 -7.97
C GLU A 419 -44.13 -8.42 -7.80
N GLN A 420 -44.73 -8.02 -6.67
CA GLN A 420 -45.06 -6.61 -6.40
C GLN A 420 -43.81 -5.72 -6.25
N LEU A 421 -42.68 -6.27 -5.80
CA LEU A 421 -41.43 -5.53 -5.68
C LEU A 421 -40.78 -5.31 -7.07
N THR A 422 -40.98 -6.26 -7.98
CA THR A 422 -40.47 -6.21 -9.35
C THR A 422 -41.16 -5.12 -10.16
N ASP A 423 -42.49 -5.01 -10.05
CA ASP A 423 -43.26 -4.01 -10.79
C ASP A 423 -42.96 -2.57 -10.35
N GLU A 424 -42.74 -2.34 -9.06
CA GLU A 424 -42.37 -1.02 -8.53
C GLU A 424 -40.94 -0.60 -8.94
N MET A 425 -40.02 -1.57 -9.13
CA MET A 425 -38.68 -1.31 -9.64
C MET A 425 -38.71 -0.96 -11.14
N ASN A 426 -39.53 -1.64 -11.92
CA ASN A 426 -39.72 -1.34 -13.35
C ASN A 426 -40.30 0.06 -13.58
N GLN A 427 -41.20 0.53 -12.70
CA GLN A 427 -41.77 1.88 -12.79
C GLN A 427 -40.73 2.97 -12.48
N LEU A 428 -39.86 2.73 -11.49
CA LEU A 428 -38.76 3.65 -11.15
C LEU A 428 -37.75 3.77 -12.29
N GLU A 429 -37.45 2.67 -12.98
CA GLU A 429 -36.58 2.64 -14.15
C GLU A 429 -37.11 3.53 -15.28
N GLN A 430 -38.41 3.44 -15.57
CA GLN A 430 -39.05 4.29 -16.58
C GLN A 430 -39.03 5.78 -16.21
N ASP A 431 -39.18 6.12 -14.93
CA ASP A 431 -39.15 7.50 -14.47
C ASP A 431 -37.73 8.10 -14.51
N LEU A 432 -36.70 7.27 -14.29
CA LEU A 432 -35.29 7.67 -14.43
C LEU A 432 -34.88 7.89 -15.88
N VAL A 433 -35.39 7.07 -16.82
CA VAL A 433 -35.17 7.26 -18.26
C VAL A 433 -35.72 8.61 -18.72
N LYS A 434 -36.96 8.94 -18.34
CA LYS A 434 -37.58 10.25 -18.66
C LYS A 434 -36.81 11.43 -18.08
N TYR A 435 -36.25 11.28 -16.88
CA TYR A 435 -35.42 12.32 -16.27
C TYR A 435 -34.15 12.57 -17.09
N ASP A 436 -33.50 11.52 -17.58
CA ASP A 436 -32.25 11.64 -18.33
C ASP A 436 -32.45 12.21 -19.75
N GLU A 437 -33.59 11.90 -20.37
CA GLU A 437 -34.02 12.53 -21.63
C GLU A 437 -34.15 14.05 -21.48
N VAL A 438 -34.89 14.51 -20.46
CA VAL A 438 -35.08 15.94 -20.16
C VAL A 438 -33.74 16.62 -19.81
N ARG A 439 -32.89 15.94 -19.05
CA ARG A 439 -31.56 16.44 -18.69
C ARG A 439 -30.64 16.57 -19.91
N THR A 440 -30.70 15.63 -20.84
CA THR A 440 -29.90 15.62 -22.07
C THR A 440 -30.32 16.75 -23.00
N GLU A 441 -31.63 16.96 -23.16
CA GLU A 441 -32.18 18.09 -23.91
C GLU A 441 -31.72 19.42 -23.30
N LEU A 442 -31.86 19.61 -21.98
CA LEU A 442 -31.42 20.83 -21.28
C LEU A 442 -29.91 21.08 -21.37
N ASN A 443 -29.10 20.02 -21.43
CA ASN A 443 -27.65 20.14 -21.59
C ASN A 443 -27.23 20.44 -23.04
N SER A 444 -28.02 20.04 -24.04
CA SER A 444 -27.77 20.45 -25.42
C SER A 444 -27.99 21.95 -25.62
N VAL A 445 -29.02 22.51 -24.98
CA VAL A 445 -29.31 23.96 -24.96
C VAL A 445 -28.19 24.77 -24.27
N ARG A 446 -27.48 24.18 -23.30
CA ARG A 446 -26.36 24.84 -22.60
C ARG A 446 -25.10 25.01 -23.44
N LYS A 447 -24.90 24.23 -24.51
CA LYS A 447 -23.67 24.33 -25.33
C LYS A 447 -23.63 25.61 -26.17
N ASP A 448 -24.78 26.23 -26.42
CA ASP A 448 -24.87 27.35 -27.36
C ASP A 448 -24.95 28.72 -26.67
N ASP A 449 -25.20 28.80 -25.36
CA ASP A 449 -25.33 30.10 -24.67
C ASP A 449 -24.92 30.03 -23.17
N GLU A 450 -23.65 30.34 -22.85
CA GLU A 450 -23.05 30.26 -21.50
C GLU A 450 -23.74 31.16 -20.43
N LYS A 451 -24.73 31.97 -20.80
CA LYS A 451 -25.37 32.97 -19.92
C LYS A 451 -26.77 32.61 -19.41
N VAL A 452 -27.38 31.51 -19.87
CA VAL A 452 -28.75 31.16 -19.45
C VAL A 452 -28.74 30.17 -18.29
N LYS A 453 -29.18 30.61 -17.09
CA LYS A 453 -29.45 29.72 -15.96
C LYS A 453 -30.79 29.02 -16.16
N ILE A 454 -30.77 27.73 -16.51
CA ILE A 454 -31.95 26.87 -16.55
C ILE A 454 -31.97 25.96 -15.30
N ASN A 455 -33.11 25.90 -14.61
CA ASN A 455 -33.33 25.01 -13.47
C ASN A 455 -33.63 23.59 -13.96
N LEU A 456 -32.94 22.60 -13.40
CA LEU A 456 -33.22 21.18 -13.66
C LEU A 456 -34.50 20.75 -12.93
N PRO A 457 -35.26 19.78 -13.47
CA PRO A 457 -36.37 19.17 -12.73
C PRO A 457 -35.86 18.44 -11.47
N ASP A 458 -36.72 18.34 -10.46
CA ASP A 458 -36.42 17.58 -9.24
C ASP A 458 -36.28 16.08 -9.56
N VAL A 459 -35.31 15.42 -8.92
CA VAL A 459 -35.10 13.97 -9.04
C VAL A 459 -36.30 13.25 -8.42
N PRO A 460 -36.89 12.23 -9.07
CA PRO A 460 -37.95 11.42 -8.46
C PRO A 460 -37.48 10.86 -7.11
N GLU A 461 -38.05 11.32 -6.00
CA GLU A 461 -37.64 10.85 -4.67
C GLU A 461 -38.41 9.59 -4.25
N LEU A 462 -37.66 8.56 -3.85
CA LEU A 462 -38.14 7.32 -3.20
C LEU A 462 -38.63 7.55 -1.76
N LYS A 463 -39.55 8.49 -1.52
CA LYS A 463 -39.96 8.84 -0.15
C LYS A 463 -40.76 7.73 0.54
N THR A 464 -41.53 6.93 -0.20
CA THR A 464 -42.43 5.92 0.37
C THR A 464 -41.76 4.55 0.54
N ASN A 465 -40.91 4.13 -0.41
CA ASN A 465 -40.34 2.78 -0.42
C ASN A 465 -39.10 2.61 0.44
N GLN A 466 -38.34 3.69 0.69
CA GLN A 466 -37.16 3.60 1.56
C GLN A 466 -37.55 3.31 3.01
N LYS A 467 -38.71 3.81 3.45
CA LYS A 467 -39.27 3.48 4.77
C LYS A 467 -39.66 2.00 4.86
N THR A 468 -40.42 1.51 3.89
CA THR A 468 -40.86 0.10 3.83
C THR A 468 -39.69 -0.88 3.71
N LEU A 469 -38.67 -0.56 2.92
CA LEU A 469 -37.45 -1.38 2.80
C LEU A 469 -36.67 -1.40 4.12
N ASN A 470 -36.53 -0.25 4.78
CA ASN A 470 -35.88 -0.18 6.09
C ASN A 470 -36.68 -0.95 7.16
N GLU A 471 -38.01 -0.90 7.13
CA GLU A 471 -38.88 -1.68 8.02
C GLU A 471 -38.71 -3.19 7.80
N LYS A 472 -38.80 -3.66 6.55
CA LYS A 472 -38.59 -5.09 6.21
C LYS A 472 -37.20 -5.58 6.60
N ARG A 473 -36.16 -4.78 6.32
CA ARG A 473 -34.77 -5.08 6.72
C ARG A 473 -34.65 -5.20 8.24
N ASN A 474 -35.27 -4.31 9.00
CA ASN A 474 -35.24 -4.34 10.46
C ASN A 474 -35.97 -5.58 11.01
N ILE A 475 -37.09 -5.99 10.41
CA ILE A 475 -37.80 -7.24 10.78
C ILE A 475 -36.87 -8.44 10.61
N MET A 476 -36.19 -8.57 9.46
CA MET A 476 -35.27 -9.69 9.20
C MET A 476 -34.09 -9.71 10.18
N ILE A 477 -33.58 -8.55 10.58
CA ILE A 477 -32.54 -8.45 11.61
C ILE A 477 -33.06 -8.98 12.96
N GLN A 478 -34.27 -8.59 13.35
CA GLN A 478 -34.87 -9.07 14.62
C GLN A 478 -35.13 -10.58 14.60
N GLU A 479 -35.62 -11.13 13.50
CA GLU A 479 -35.84 -12.57 13.35
C GLU A 479 -34.53 -13.36 13.41
N ALA A 480 -33.48 -12.88 12.71
CA ALA A 480 -32.16 -13.49 12.73
C ALA A 480 -31.56 -13.50 14.15
N LEU A 481 -31.70 -12.40 14.90
CA LEU A 481 -31.24 -12.31 16.30
C LEU A 481 -32.06 -13.18 17.26
N ALA A 482 -33.38 -13.25 17.08
CA ALA A 482 -34.23 -14.12 17.89
C ALA A 482 -33.84 -15.60 17.69
N LEU A 483 -33.63 -16.03 16.44
CA LEU A 483 -33.17 -17.37 16.12
C LEU A 483 -31.74 -17.63 16.62
N GLU A 484 -30.86 -16.62 16.56
CA GLU A 484 -29.48 -16.70 17.08
C GLU A 484 -29.47 -17.00 18.57
N SER A 485 -30.38 -16.38 19.34
CA SER A 485 -30.43 -16.55 20.80
C SER A 485 -30.76 -17.96 21.27
N ILE A 486 -31.42 -18.76 20.43
CA ILE A 486 -31.82 -20.15 20.72
C ILE A 486 -31.02 -21.19 19.91
N ALA A 487 -30.18 -20.76 18.97
CA ALA A 487 -29.36 -21.63 18.14
C ALA A 487 -28.10 -22.11 18.88
N THR A 488 -27.64 -23.32 18.56
CA THR A 488 -26.37 -23.86 19.07
C THR A 488 -25.25 -23.78 18.03
N ASP A 489 -24.03 -23.60 18.52
CA ASP A 489 -22.77 -23.69 17.77
C ASP A 489 -22.75 -22.89 16.44
N LYS A 490 -22.55 -23.58 15.32
CA LYS A 490 -22.30 -22.98 14.00
C LYS A 490 -23.51 -22.21 13.45
N LYS A 491 -24.74 -22.61 13.79
CA LYS A 491 -25.95 -21.90 13.35
C LYS A 491 -26.04 -20.51 13.97
N LYS A 492 -25.58 -20.37 15.22
CA LYS A 492 -25.49 -19.09 15.92
C LYS A 492 -24.59 -18.09 15.19
N ILE A 493 -23.41 -18.55 14.72
CA ILE A 493 -22.51 -17.77 13.86
C ILE A 493 -23.17 -17.37 12.54
N GLN A 494 -23.85 -18.30 11.86
CA GLN A 494 -24.46 -18.02 10.56
C GLN A 494 -25.57 -16.98 10.67
N LEU A 495 -26.40 -17.06 11.72
CA LEU A 495 -27.46 -16.09 11.99
C LEU A 495 -26.89 -14.73 12.41
N ALA A 496 -25.87 -14.70 13.25
CA ALA A 496 -25.17 -13.45 13.59
C ALA A 496 -24.50 -12.80 12.36
N ARG A 497 -23.94 -13.61 11.44
CA ARG A 497 -23.37 -13.14 10.16
C ARG A 497 -24.45 -12.56 9.25
N LEU A 498 -25.60 -13.23 9.13
CA LEU A 498 -26.72 -12.76 8.31
C LEU A 498 -27.23 -11.41 8.81
N ALA A 499 -27.47 -11.27 10.12
CA ALA A 499 -27.88 -10.01 10.72
C ALA A 499 -26.87 -8.89 10.43
N MET A 500 -25.57 -9.15 10.59
CA MET A 500 -24.51 -8.20 10.26
C MET A 500 -24.46 -7.84 8.76
N LEU A 501 -24.78 -8.75 7.84
CA LEU A 501 -24.82 -8.44 6.41
C LEU A 501 -26.02 -7.56 6.03
N LEU A 502 -27.14 -7.67 6.76
CA LEU A 502 -28.34 -6.86 6.55
C LEU A 502 -28.15 -5.40 7.00
N ASP A 503 -27.34 -5.12 8.03
CA ASP A 503 -26.86 -3.77 8.33
C ASP A 503 -25.38 -3.78 8.78
N PRO A 504 -24.42 -3.70 7.84
CA PRO A 504 -23.00 -3.81 8.16
C PRO A 504 -22.44 -2.62 8.92
N ARG A 505 -23.24 -1.55 9.10
CA ARG A 505 -22.88 -0.36 9.88
C ARG A 505 -23.33 -0.47 11.33
N ASP A 506 -24.25 -1.38 11.64
CA ASP A 506 -24.75 -1.55 13.00
C ASP A 506 -23.66 -2.14 13.93
N ARG A 507 -23.33 -1.37 14.97
CA ARG A 507 -22.30 -1.73 15.95
C ARG A 507 -22.64 -2.99 16.72
N PHE A 508 -23.90 -3.15 17.11
CA PHE A 508 -24.35 -4.29 17.91
C PHE A 508 -24.21 -5.57 17.09
N LEU A 509 -24.63 -5.57 15.83
CA LEU A 509 -24.57 -6.75 14.96
C LEU A 509 -23.13 -7.21 14.69
N ASN A 510 -22.21 -6.27 14.44
CA ASN A 510 -20.79 -6.57 14.24
C ASN A 510 -20.13 -7.15 15.51
N VAL A 511 -20.47 -6.60 16.69
CA VAL A 511 -19.95 -7.10 17.97
C VAL A 511 -20.52 -8.47 18.31
N THR A 512 -21.81 -8.70 18.06
CA THR A 512 -22.46 -10.01 18.27
C THR A 512 -21.79 -11.07 17.40
N TYR A 513 -21.58 -10.82 16.10
CA TYR A 513 -20.89 -11.78 15.23
C TYR A 513 -19.43 -12.05 15.66
N ALA A 514 -18.68 -11.00 16.04
CA ALA A 514 -17.33 -11.18 16.56
C ALA A 514 -17.30 -11.99 17.86
N ARG A 515 -18.29 -11.79 18.76
CA ARG A 515 -18.41 -12.53 20.02
C ARG A 515 -18.69 -14.02 19.77
N GLU A 516 -19.62 -14.35 18.88
CA GLU A 516 -19.95 -15.75 18.56
C GLU A 516 -18.77 -16.48 17.90
N LEU A 517 -17.98 -15.78 17.06
CA LEU A 517 -16.73 -16.31 16.53
C LEU A 517 -15.70 -16.61 17.64
N ALA A 518 -15.57 -15.71 18.62
CA ALA A 518 -14.67 -15.91 19.75
C ALA A 518 -15.11 -17.06 20.65
N ALA A 519 -16.43 -17.18 20.90
CA ALA A 519 -17.01 -18.26 21.71
C ALA A 519 -16.74 -19.65 21.11
N LEU A 520 -16.60 -19.74 19.78
CA LEU A 520 -16.24 -20.99 19.07
C LEU A 520 -14.73 -21.17 18.86
N GLY A 521 -13.89 -20.32 19.46
CA GLY A 521 -12.44 -20.41 19.42
C GLY A 521 -11.77 -19.82 18.16
N ASP A 522 -12.52 -19.20 17.24
CA ASP A 522 -11.97 -18.51 16.06
C ASP A 522 -11.57 -17.07 16.40
N ILE A 523 -10.59 -16.94 17.30
CA ILE A 523 -10.11 -15.65 17.83
C ILE A 523 -9.55 -14.75 16.73
N LYS A 524 -8.85 -15.32 15.74
CA LYS A 524 -8.24 -14.56 14.63
C LYS A 524 -9.30 -13.90 13.76
N LYS A 525 -10.36 -14.64 13.39
CA LYS A 525 -11.46 -14.10 12.57
C LYS A 525 -12.31 -13.12 13.37
N SER A 526 -12.57 -13.41 14.65
CA SER A 526 -13.24 -12.49 15.57
C SER A 526 -12.54 -11.11 15.61
N MET A 527 -11.22 -11.11 15.83
CA MET A 527 -10.41 -9.88 15.83
C MET A 527 -10.49 -9.14 14.49
N SER A 528 -10.40 -9.86 13.36
CA SER A 528 -10.47 -9.25 12.03
C SER A 528 -11.80 -8.56 11.77
N VAL A 529 -12.93 -9.21 12.14
CA VAL A 529 -14.27 -8.63 12.03
C VAL A 529 -14.38 -7.36 12.88
N TYR A 530 -13.92 -7.43 14.14
CA TYR A 530 -13.95 -6.29 15.04
C TYR A 530 -13.09 -5.11 14.54
N GLN A 531 -11.87 -5.37 14.08
CA GLN A 531 -10.96 -4.36 13.55
C GLN A 531 -11.52 -3.70 12.27
N LYS A 532 -12.10 -4.48 11.35
CA LYS A 532 -12.75 -3.94 10.14
C LYS A 532 -13.90 -3.00 10.50
N PHE A 533 -14.69 -3.37 11.50
CA PHE A 533 -15.75 -2.50 12.02
C PHE A 533 -15.19 -1.20 12.61
N VAL A 534 -14.18 -1.26 13.48
CA VAL A 534 -13.55 -0.06 14.07
C VAL A 534 -12.96 0.84 12.99
N ALA A 535 -12.29 0.27 11.98
CA ALA A 535 -11.74 1.03 10.87
C ALA A 535 -12.82 1.75 10.05
N ARG A 536 -13.94 1.09 9.74
CA ARG A 536 -15.09 1.70 9.04
C ARG A 536 -15.71 2.83 9.84
N ASN A 537 -15.89 2.65 11.14
CA ASN A 537 -16.45 3.70 12.00
C ASN A 537 -15.50 4.89 12.15
N ASN A 538 -14.20 4.66 12.29
CA ASN A 538 -13.22 5.75 12.35
C ASN A 538 -13.16 6.51 11.02
N ALA A 539 -13.29 5.82 9.88
CA ALA A 539 -13.40 6.47 8.57
C ALA A 539 -14.67 7.34 8.47
N LEU A 540 -15.82 6.83 8.93
CA LEU A 540 -17.08 7.58 8.93
C LEU A 540 -17.03 8.79 9.87
N LEU A 541 -16.47 8.64 11.07
CA LEU A 541 -16.26 9.75 12.01
C LEU A 541 -15.34 10.80 11.41
N SER A 542 -14.23 10.39 10.78
CA SER A 542 -13.34 11.31 10.07
C SER A 542 -14.06 12.03 8.92
N MET A 543 -14.95 11.36 8.18
CA MET A 543 -15.77 12.01 7.16
C MET A 543 -16.74 13.04 7.75
N ILE A 544 -17.37 12.74 8.89
CA ILE A 544 -18.28 13.66 9.59
C ILE A 544 -17.49 14.86 10.13
N ASP A 545 -16.35 14.64 10.78
CA ASP A 545 -15.47 15.70 11.29
C ASP A 545 -15.00 16.61 10.13
N ASN A 546 -14.64 16.03 8.99
CA ASN A 546 -14.26 16.79 7.78
C ASN A 546 -15.45 17.58 7.21
N GLN A 547 -16.67 17.04 7.23
CA GLN A 547 -17.88 17.76 6.80
C GLN A 547 -18.23 18.91 7.74
N ASP A 548 -18.09 18.73 9.04
CA ASP A 548 -18.36 19.76 10.05
C ASP A 548 -17.29 20.85 10.05
N GLU A 549 -16.01 20.51 9.86
CA GLU A 549 -14.95 21.50 9.61
C GLU A 549 -15.24 22.33 8.35
N HIS A 550 -15.70 21.69 7.26
CA HIS A 550 -16.12 22.40 6.06
C HIS A 550 -17.31 23.34 6.32
N ARG A 551 -18.32 22.90 7.09
CA ARG A 551 -19.47 23.74 7.46
C ARG A 551 -19.08 24.92 8.36
N LEU A 552 -18.11 24.74 9.26
CA LEU A 552 -17.59 25.80 10.12
C LEU A 552 -16.77 26.84 9.34
N ARG A 553 -16.04 26.42 8.30
CA ARG A 553 -15.26 27.33 7.43
C ARG A 553 -16.10 28.12 6.43
N VAL A 554 -17.31 27.65 6.11
CA VAL A 554 -18.21 28.28 5.10
C VAL A 554 -19.25 29.21 5.72
N ARG A 555 -19.39 29.29 7.06
CA ARG A 555 -20.27 30.30 7.65
C ARG A 555 -19.66 31.69 7.52
N PRO A 556 -20.25 32.62 6.75
CA PRO A 556 -19.81 34.01 6.77
C PRO A 556 -19.98 34.57 8.19
N PRO A 557 -19.12 35.52 8.61
CA PRO A 557 -19.25 36.14 9.92
C PRO A 557 -20.67 36.72 10.06
N ARG A 558 -21.37 36.34 11.12
CA ARG A 558 -22.63 37.00 11.49
C ARG A 558 -22.27 38.45 11.81
N ASN A 559 -22.71 39.38 10.97
CA ASN A 559 -22.65 40.81 11.27
C ASN A 559 -23.39 41.04 12.60
N LYS A 560 -22.65 41.53 13.60
CA LYS A 560 -23.18 42.20 14.78
C LYS A 560 -22.74 43.64 14.72
#